data_AF-A0A3A1TY09-F1
#
_entry.id   AF-A0A3A1TY09-F1
#
_cell.length_a   1.000
_cell.length_b   1.000
_cell.length_c   1.000
_cell.angle_alpha   90.00
_cell.angle_beta   90.00
_cell.angle_gamma   90.00
#
_symmetry.space_group_name_H-M   'P 1'
#
loop_
_entity.id
_entity.type
_entity.pdbx_description
1 polymer ?
#
loop_
_entity_poly.entity_id
_entity_poly.type
_entity_poly.pdbx_seq_one_letter_code
_entity_poly.pdbx_strand_id
1 'polypeptide(L)'
;MPHERTLLTATPPTPETWLAALRTVVPAGVVQVLPGAAAQLVDPAGEVLATVTLPRAMSSPPEARRLLGVDAEGGAWWSDVVAPQVDATLTAVLREVADRCGGKVA
;
A
#
# COMPACT_ATOMS: atom_id res chain seq x y z
N MET A 1 6.59 -18.18 1.68
CA MET A 1 6.64 -17.36 0.45
C MET A 1 5.97 -16.04 0.81
N PRO A 2 6.60 -14.88 0.59
CA PRO A 2 5.96 -13.59 0.83
C PRO A 2 4.75 -13.43 -0.10
N HIS A 3 3.73 -12.74 0.38
CA HIS A 3 2.53 -12.43 -0.38
C HIS A 3 2.61 -11.00 -0.91
N GLU A 4 2.25 -10.81 -2.16
CA GLU A 4 2.22 -9.50 -2.82
C GLU A 4 0.78 -9.03 -3.00
N ARG A 5 0.52 -7.76 -2.68
CA ARG A 5 -0.75 -7.05 -2.93
C ARG A 5 -0.45 -5.69 -3.54
N THR A 6 -1.42 -5.12 -4.24
CA THR A 6 -1.29 -3.79 -4.82
C THR A 6 -2.31 -2.84 -4.22
N LEU A 7 -1.84 -1.71 -3.70
CA LEU A 7 -2.67 -0.55 -3.35
C LEU A 7 -2.77 0.37 -4.56
N LEU A 8 -3.99 0.72 -4.97
CA LEU A 8 -4.26 1.55 -6.14
C LEU A 8 -5.01 2.80 -5.73
N THR A 9 -4.53 3.99 -6.12
CA THR A 9 -5.15 5.27 -5.74
C THR A 9 -5.43 6.12 -6.97
N ALA A 10 -6.62 6.73 -7.03
CA ALA A 10 -7.06 7.51 -8.19
C ALA A 10 -6.34 8.88 -8.31
N THR A 11 -5.96 9.46 -7.16
CA THR A 11 -5.17 10.69 -7.08
C THR A 11 -3.75 10.39 -6.59
N PRO A 12 -2.71 11.13 -7.05
CA PRO A 12 -1.36 10.99 -6.52
C PRO A 12 -1.34 11.26 -5.01
N PRO A 13 -1.09 10.26 -4.15
CA PRO A 13 -0.88 10.53 -2.75
C PRO A 13 0.46 11.27 -2.62
N THR A 14 0.51 12.39 -1.89
CA THR A 14 1.80 12.89 -1.44
C THR A 14 2.43 11.86 -0.50
N PRO A 15 3.77 11.74 -0.44
CA PRO A 15 4.43 10.86 0.53
C PRO A 15 3.94 11.10 1.97
N GLU A 16 3.62 12.35 2.32
CA GLU A 16 3.09 12.74 3.62
C GLU A 16 1.69 12.17 3.87
N THR A 17 0.77 12.31 2.90
CA THR A 17 -0.61 11.80 3.02
C THR A 17 -0.61 10.27 3.10
N TRP A 18 0.26 9.62 2.32
CA TRP A 18 0.42 8.18 2.33
C TRP A 18 1.02 7.68 3.66
N LEU A 19 2.09 8.31 4.17
CA LEU A 19 2.67 7.98 5.47
C LEU A 19 1.69 8.22 6.61
N ALA A 20 0.90 9.29 6.56
CA ALA A 20 -0.15 9.57 7.53
C ALA A 20 -1.21 8.46 7.51
N ALA A 21 -1.66 8.02 6.34
CA ALA A 21 -2.59 6.91 6.20
C ALA A 21 -2.03 5.62 6.82
N LEU A 22 -0.77 5.26 6.51
CA LEU A 22 -0.10 4.09 7.09
C LEU A 22 0.01 4.16 8.63
N ARG A 23 0.29 5.35 9.19
CA ARG A 23 0.39 5.52 10.64
C ARG A 23 -0.95 5.39 11.37
N THR A 24 -2.05 5.74 10.72
CA THR A 24 -3.38 5.61 11.33
C THR A 24 -3.87 4.17 11.44
N VAL A 25 -3.30 3.26 10.65
CA VAL A 25 -3.76 1.87 10.54
C VAL A 25 -2.90 0.87 11.30
N VAL A 26 -1.72 1.27 11.78
CA VAL A 26 -0.88 0.46 12.67
C VAL A 26 -0.98 1.01 14.11
N PRO A 27 -2.12 0.83 14.82
CA PRO A 27 -2.26 1.34 16.16
C PRO A 27 -1.21 0.73 17.09
N ALA A 28 -0.47 1.60 17.79
CA ALA A 28 0.65 1.27 18.68
C ALA A 28 1.90 0.64 18.04
N GLY A 29 1.92 0.43 16.71
CA GLY A 29 3.11 0.01 15.99
C GLY A 29 3.89 1.18 15.39
N VAL A 30 4.85 0.88 14.53
CA VAL A 30 5.77 1.86 13.94
C VAL A 30 5.75 1.75 12.41
N VAL A 31 5.73 2.91 11.74
CA VAL A 31 5.98 3.02 10.30
C VAL A 31 7.43 3.47 10.11
N GLN A 32 8.30 2.55 9.69
CA GLN A 32 9.72 2.81 9.43
C GLN A 32 9.93 3.14 7.95
N VAL A 33 10.46 4.33 7.64
CA VAL A 33 10.77 4.69 6.25
C VAL A 33 12.12 4.10 5.88
N LEU A 34 12.13 3.25 4.84
CA LEU A 34 13.33 2.59 4.34
C LEU A 34 14.00 3.44 3.25
N PRO A 35 15.35 3.39 3.13
CA PRO A 35 16.05 3.90 1.96
C PRO A 35 15.51 3.24 0.69
N GLY A 36 15.28 4.02 -0.37
CA GLY A 36 14.79 3.48 -1.64
C GLY A 36 13.27 3.47 -1.81
N ALA A 37 12.57 4.41 -1.17
CA ALA A 37 11.15 4.68 -1.43
C ALA A 37 10.20 3.56 -1.00
N ALA A 38 10.35 3.05 0.23
CA ALA A 38 9.41 2.13 0.85
C ALA A 38 9.21 2.45 2.34
N ALA A 39 8.14 1.93 2.93
CA ALA A 39 7.89 1.97 4.37
C ALA A 39 7.56 0.58 4.90
N GLN A 40 8.06 0.27 6.08
CA GLN A 40 7.80 -0.98 6.78
C GLN A 40 6.80 -0.73 7.91
N LEU A 41 5.74 -1.53 7.95
CA LEU A 41 4.73 -1.57 9.00
C LEU A 41 5.18 -2.60 10.03
N VAL A 42 5.48 -2.14 11.23
CA VAL A 42 5.95 -2.98 12.34
C VAL A 42 4.91 -2.91 13.45
N ASP A 43 4.48 -4.06 13.97
CA ASP A 43 3.52 -4.12 15.07
C ASP A 43 4.16 -3.73 16.42
N PRO A 44 3.39 -3.61 17.51
CA PRO A 44 3.93 -3.29 18.83
C PRO A 44 4.90 -4.35 19.40
N ALA A 45 4.83 -5.59 18.91
CA ALA A 45 5.72 -6.68 19.31
C ALA A 45 7.07 -6.64 18.57
N GLY A 46 7.21 -5.78 17.55
CA GLY A 46 8.40 -5.65 16.73
C GLY A 46 8.37 -6.51 15.46
N GLU A 47 7.24 -7.14 15.16
CA GLU A 47 7.08 -7.99 13.99
C GLU A 47 6.68 -7.20 12.75
N VAL A 48 7.20 -7.61 11.60
CA VAL A 48 6.95 -6.96 10.31
C VAL A 48 5.62 -7.42 9.76
N LEU A 49 4.65 -6.51 9.68
CA LEU A 49 3.35 -6.77 9.06
C LEU A 49 3.43 -6.71 7.54
N ALA A 50 4.05 -5.67 7.00
CA ALA A 50 4.24 -5.50 5.57
C ALA A 50 5.31 -4.45 5.24
N THR A 51 5.86 -4.54 4.04
CA THR A 51 6.64 -3.48 3.39
C THR A 51 5.83 -2.92 2.24
N VAL A 52 5.61 -1.61 2.23
CA VAL A 52 4.83 -0.91 1.21
C VAL A 52 5.72 0.04 0.43
N THR A 53 5.75 -0.05 -0.90
CA THR A 53 6.52 0.88 -1.73
C THR A 53 5.80 2.23 -1.86
N LEU A 54 6.55 3.32 -2.05
CA LEU A 54 5.95 4.64 -2.28
C LEU A 54 5.09 4.60 -3.55
N PRO A 55 3.96 5.34 -3.57
CA PRO A 55 3.09 5.41 -4.74
C PRO A 55 3.87 5.82 -5.98
N ARG A 56 3.70 5.07 -7.07
CA ARG A 56 4.31 5.35 -8.38
C ARG A 56 3.21 5.54 -9.42
N ALA A 57 3.43 6.45 -10.36
CA ALA A 57 2.51 6.66 -11.46
C ALA A 57 2.44 5.39 -12.33
N MET A 58 1.23 4.97 -12.68
CA MET A 58 1.01 3.90 -13.63
C MET A 58 1.33 4.42 -15.04
N SER A 59 2.38 3.88 -15.65
CA SER A 59 2.82 4.28 -16.99
C SER A 59 1.89 3.79 -18.11
N SER A 60 1.11 2.72 -17.87
CA SER A 60 0.22 2.11 -18.86
C SER A 60 -1.05 1.55 -18.21
N PRO A 61 -2.18 2.28 -18.24
CA PRO A 61 -3.46 1.81 -17.73
C PRO A 61 -3.97 0.47 -18.35
N PRO A 62 -3.80 0.21 -19.66
CA PRO A 62 -4.15 -1.09 -20.25
C PRO A 62 -3.36 -2.26 -19.67
N GLU A 63 -2.08 -2.05 -19.32
CA GLU A 63 -1.25 -3.09 -18.71
C GLU A 63 -1.67 -3.39 -17.28
N ALA A 64 -2.12 -2.40 -16.52
CA ALA A 64 -2.62 -2.63 -15.17
C ALA A 64 -3.92 -3.44 -15.14
N ARG A 65 -4.83 -3.22 -16.09
CA ARG A 65 -6.00 -4.10 -16.24
C ARG A 65 -5.58 -5.53 -16.52
N ARG A 66 -4.60 -5.73 -17.40
CA ARG A 66 -4.11 -7.06 -17.78
C ARG A 66 -3.36 -7.78 -16.65
N LEU A 67 -2.50 -7.07 -15.92
CA LEU A 67 -1.61 -7.65 -14.92
C LEU A 67 -2.24 -7.74 -13.53
N LEU A 68 -3.09 -6.77 -13.18
CA LEU A 68 -3.61 -6.59 -11.82
C LEU A 68 -5.15 -6.67 -11.77
N GLY A 69 -5.81 -6.87 -12.92
CA GLY A 69 -7.28 -6.95 -12.99
C GLY A 69 -7.99 -5.63 -12.68
N VAL A 70 -7.28 -4.50 -12.79
CA VAL A 70 -7.78 -3.20 -12.34
C VAL A 70 -8.05 -2.27 -13.52
N ASP A 71 -9.31 -1.83 -13.64
CA ASP A 71 -9.64 -0.66 -14.44
C ASP A 71 -9.14 0.60 -13.71
N ALA A 72 -8.11 1.22 -14.31
CA ALA A 72 -7.51 2.47 -13.91
C ALA A 72 -7.84 3.51 -14.99
N GLU A 73 -9.01 4.15 -14.91
CA GLU A 73 -9.32 5.24 -15.82
C GLU A 73 -8.48 6.47 -15.45
N GLY A 74 -7.42 6.75 -16.24
CA GLY A 74 -6.66 8.01 -16.22
C GLY A 74 -5.82 8.27 -14.96
N GLY A 75 -4.53 7.93 -15.01
CA GLY A 75 -3.55 8.47 -14.05
C GLY A 75 -3.52 7.82 -12.66
N ALA A 76 -3.89 6.53 -12.56
CA ALA A 76 -3.80 5.79 -11.31
C ALA A 76 -2.35 5.68 -10.80
N TRP A 77 -2.22 5.59 -9.48
CA TRP A 77 -0.96 5.36 -8.78
C TRP A 77 -1.02 4.03 -8.05
N TRP A 78 0.12 3.34 -7.97
CA TRP A 78 0.19 2.05 -7.30
C TRP A 78 1.33 1.97 -6.28
N SER A 79 1.10 1.17 -5.25
CA SER A 79 2.08 0.78 -4.24
C SER A 79 2.06 -0.75 -4.11
N ASP A 80 3.23 -1.36 -4.19
CA ASP A 80 3.42 -2.78 -3.91
C ASP A 80 3.46 -3.00 -2.40
N VAL A 81 2.75 -4.00 -1.93
CA VAL A 81 2.72 -4.44 -0.54
C VAL A 81 3.28 -5.85 -0.50
N VAL A 82 4.41 -6.02 0.16
CA VAL A 82 5.02 -7.33 0.41
C VAL A 82 4.83 -7.68 1.88
N ALA A 83 4.15 -8.79 2.15
CA ALA A 83 3.85 -9.24 3.50
C ALA A 83 4.41 -10.64 3.79
N PRO A 84 4.96 -10.89 4.99
CA PRO A 84 5.37 -12.24 5.40
C PRO A 84 4.17 -13.20 5.45
N GLN A 85 3.02 -12.70 5.90
CA GLN A 85 1.77 -13.43 5.97
C GLN A 85 0.60 -12.48 5.71
N VAL A 86 -0.43 -12.98 5.03
CA VAL A 86 -1.69 -12.25 4.84
C VAL A 86 -2.70 -12.74 5.88
N ASP A 87 -3.05 -11.85 6.80
CA ASP A 87 -4.09 -12.09 7.79
C ASP A 87 -5.20 -11.03 7.72
N ALA A 88 -6.18 -11.15 8.62
CA ALA A 88 -7.31 -10.23 8.69
C ALA A 88 -6.85 -8.81 9.08
N THR A 89 -5.85 -8.69 9.95
CA THR A 89 -5.28 -7.42 10.42
C THR A 89 -4.67 -6.66 9.24
N LEU A 90 -3.73 -7.27 8.52
CA LEU A 90 -3.11 -6.67 7.36
C LEU A 90 -4.14 -6.34 6.28
N THR A 91 -5.13 -7.21 6.07
CA THR A 91 -6.20 -6.93 5.09
C THR A 91 -7.03 -5.71 5.48
N ALA A 92 -7.35 -5.53 6.76
CA ALA A 92 -8.05 -4.35 7.26
C ALA A 92 -7.19 -3.08 7.14
N VAL A 93 -5.91 -3.18 7.50
CA VAL A 93 -4.90 -2.12 7.36
C VAL A 93 -4.85 -1.60 5.92
N LEU A 94 -4.70 -2.49 4.95
CA LEU A 94 -4.58 -2.13 3.54
C LEU A 94 -5.88 -1.54 3.00
N ARG A 95 -7.05 -2.04 3.43
CA ARG A 95 -8.35 -1.46 3.04
C ARG A 95 -8.51 -0.04 3.56
N GLU A 96 -8.18 0.21 4.82
CA GLU A 96 -8.29 1.55 5.41
C GLU A 96 -7.30 2.54 4.75
N VAL A 97 -6.10 2.09 4.37
CA VAL A 97 -5.15 2.90 3.57
C VAL A 97 -5.73 3.20 2.19
N ALA A 98 -6.29 2.19 1.53
CA ALA A 98 -6.94 2.36 0.24
C ALA A 98 -8.09 3.38 0.34
N ASP A 99 -9.01 3.23 1.30
CA ASP A 99 -10.15 4.12 1.49
C ASP A 99 -9.72 5.57 1.72
N ARG A 100 -8.71 5.79 2.57
CA ARG A 100 -8.14 7.13 2.85
C ARG A 100 -7.47 7.77 1.65
N CYS A 101 -6.88 6.96 0.78
CA CYS A 101 -6.23 7.43 -0.43
C CYS A 101 -7.16 7.41 -1.65
N GLY A 102 -8.47 7.20 -1.47
CA GLY A 102 -9.45 7.15 -2.56
C GLY A 102 -9.15 6.01 -3.55
N GLY A 103 -8.85 4.84 -2.99
CA GLY A 103 -8.22 3.73 -3.67
C GLY A 103 -8.86 2.37 -3.44
N LYS A 104 -8.19 1.31 -3.89
CA LYS A 104 -8.56 -0.10 -3.66
C LYS A 104 -7.35 -1.00 -3.48
N VAL A 105 -7.55 -2.15 -2.86
CA VAL A 105 -6.55 -3.22 -2.73
C VAL A 105 -6.85 -4.30 -3.78
N ALA A 106 -5.86 -4.67 -4.59
CA ALA A 106 -5.89 -5.78 -5.54
C ALA A 106 -4.95 -6.91 -5.08
#